data_AF-A0A662SZE0-F1
#
_entry.id   AF-A0A662SZE0-F1
#
_cell.length_a   1.000
_cell.length_b   1.000
_cell.length_c   1.000
_cell.angle_alpha   90.00
_cell.angle_beta   90.00
_cell.angle_gamma   90.00
#
_symmetry.space_group_name_H-M   'P 1'
#
loop_
_entity.id
_entity.type
_entity.pdbx_description
1 polymer ?
#
loop_
_entity_poly.entity_id
_entity_poly.type
_entity_poly.pdbx_seq_one_letter_code
_entity_poly.pdbx_strand_id
1 'polypeptide(L)'
;MLKVIREGRARILGPDLEQLARTGKPYTKAEVFYNPRMVLNRDFTVLFTSTAFSKGFRILDLLAGTGVRGIRVTLESNVSVSGVLNDRNKLAYRVMLKNIVMNKVADRLRVENCDANILAQVIAQWGDFFDYVDIDPFGSPAPFLDGGIRAVGKEGVVGCTATDTAVLYGRHSWKAFRTYGVHVKALPCGHEVGLRLLIGYMARQAAKLGYGLEVLASYFEYNYFRVFAKLVRGARKAEDTVIKHVKVLYFCEECLDFSGSKDACSHKREMIGPMWAGSLGTESICRNMLDKLEYTELASRKPLKRILSRLLNDIEISCVGYYDLDEISSRLHLPSARVEDVVEKLRELGYRAGRTHFTPKGVKTDAPASELVRIFSS
;
A
#
# COMPACT_ATOMS: atom_id res chain seq x y z
N MET A 1 14.81 -27.83 0.77
CA MET A 1 14.27 -27.61 -0.59
C MET A 1 14.42 -26.13 -0.96
N LEU A 2 15.64 -25.69 -1.28
CA LEU A 2 15.92 -24.31 -1.69
C LEU A 2 16.50 -24.31 -3.09
N LYS A 3 16.17 -23.30 -3.91
CA LYS A 3 16.75 -23.09 -5.23
C LYS A 3 17.14 -21.63 -5.41
N VAL A 4 18.04 -21.38 -6.35
CA VAL A 4 18.39 -20.01 -6.77
C VAL A 4 17.24 -19.46 -7.62
N ILE A 5 16.73 -18.29 -7.23
CA ILE A 5 15.70 -17.53 -7.92
C ILE A 5 16.31 -16.20 -8.32
N ARG A 6 16.01 -15.73 -9.53
CA ARG A 6 16.40 -14.39 -9.99
C ARG A 6 15.17 -13.48 -9.99
N GLU A 7 15.28 -12.33 -9.34
CA GLU A 7 14.28 -11.28 -9.37
C GLU A 7 14.98 -9.93 -9.54
N GLY A 8 14.70 -9.23 -10.65
CA GLY A 8 15.47 -8.05 -11.01
C GLY A 8 16.97 -8.36 -11.12
N ARG A 9 17.79 -7.58 -10.41
CA ARG A 9 19.23 -7.81 -10.32
C ARG A 9 19.62 -8.79 -9.21
N ALA A 10 18.71 -9.14 -8.31
CA ALA A 10 18.99 -10.02 -7.19
C ALA A 10 18.98 -11.50 -7.60
N ARG A 11 19.94 -12.25 -7.07
CA ARG A 11 19.97 -13.72 -7.08
C ARG A 11 19.83 -14.22 -5.64
N ILE A 12 18.74 -14.87 -5.32
CA ILE A 12 18.45 -15.30 -3.95
C ILE A 12 18.29 -16.82 -3.89
N LEU A 13 18.74 -17.44 -2.81
CA LEU A 13 18.21 -18.72 -2.37
C LEU A 13 16.80 -18.47 -1.81
N GLY A 14 15.83 -19.16 -2.39
CA GLY A 14 14.44 -19.17 -1.95
C GLY A 14 13.87 -20.58 -1.98
N PRO A 15 12.63 -20.77 -1.50
CA PRO A 15 11.97 -22.07 -1.55
C PRO A 15 11.81 -22.57 -2.99
N ASP A 16 12.02 -23.86 -3.19
CA ASP A 16 11.66 -24.49 -4.47
C ASP A 16 10.14 -24.68 -4.55
N LEU A 17 9.47 -23.69 -5.14
CA LEU A 17 8.01 -23.65 -5.24
C LEU A 17 7.43 -24.78 -6.13
N GLU A 18 8.18 -25.28 -7.11
CA GLU A 18 7.74 -26.39 -7.96
C GLU A 18 7.76 -27.70 -7.18
N GLN A 19 8.86 -27.95 -6.46
CA GLN A 19 8.96 -29.09 -5.57
C GLN A 19 7.92 -29.04 -4.47
N LEU A 20 7.69 -27.86 -3.88
CA LEU A 20 6.66 -27.67 -2.85
C LEU A 20 5.25 -27.95 -3.40
N ALA A 21 4.94 -27.47 -4.61
CA ALA A 21 3.67 -27.75 -5.28
C ALA A 21 3.47 -29.25 -5.54
N ARG A 22 4.53 -30.00 -5.92
CA ARG A 22 4.47 -31.46 -6.06
C ARG A 22 4.13 -32.18 -4.76
N THR A 23 4.43 -31.58 -3.60
CA THR A 23 4.03 -32.12 -2.28
C THR A 23 2.62 -31.72 -1.85
N GLY A 24 1.85 -31.01 -2.70
CA GLY A 24 0.52 -30.52 -2.39
C GLY A 24 0.48 -29.35 -1.38
N LYS A 25 1.64 -28.81 -1.00
CA LYS A 25 1.74 -27.71 -0.03
C LYS A 25 1.70 -26.35 -0.74
N PRO A 26 0.93 -25.37 -0.26
CA PRO A 26 0.96 -24.02 -0.81
C PRO A 26 2.27 -23.31 -0.45
N TYR A 27 2.65 -22.28 -1.22
CA TYR A 27 3.86 -21.48 -0.97
C TYR A 27 3.92 -20.86 0.43
N THR A 28 2.78 -20.63 1.08
CA THR A 28 2.67 -20.11 2.45
C THR A 28 3.17 -21.10 3.51
N LYS A 29 3.38 -22.38 3.14
CA LYS A 29 3.96 -23.41 4.00
C LYS A 29 5.45 -23.64 3.75
N ALA A 30 6.08 -22.82 2.91
CA ALA A 30 7.53 -22.84 2.73
C ALA A 30 8.25 -22.48 4.05
N GLU A 31 9.36 -23.15 4.33
CA GLU A 31 10.15 -22.92 5.56
C GLU A 31 10.82 -21.53 5.58
N VAL A 32 11.09 -20.97 4.39
CA VAL A 32 11.51 -19.59 4.17
C VAL A 32 10.58 -18.96 3.15
N PHE A 33 10.08 -17.77 3.46
CA PHE A 33 9.06 -17.14 2.64
C PHE A 33 9.62 -16.43 1.42
N TYR A 34 9.04 -16.74 0.27
CA TYR A 34 9.15 -15.98 -0.97
C TYR A 34 7.85 -16.11 -1.74
N ASN A 35 7.27 -14.98 -2.16
CA ASN A 35 6.06 -14.96 -2.98
C ASN A 35 6.35 -14.31 -4.34
N PRO A 36 6.31 -15.06 -5.47
CA PRO A 36 6.52 -14.51 -6.80
C PRO A 36 5.40 -13.55 -7.22
N ARG A 37 4.21 -13.59 -6.60
CA ARG A 37 3.14 -12.61 -6.85
C ARG A 37 3.46 -11.21 -6.30
N MET A 38 4.48 -11.09 -5.45
CA MET A 38 4.91 -9.82 -4.85
C MET A 38 6.05 -9.14 -5.64
N VAL A 39 6.39 -9.62 -6.84
CA VAL A 39 7.39 -8.97 -7.72
C VAL A 39 6.99 -7.52 -8.01
N LEU A 40 5.71 -7.28 -8.34
CA LEU A 40 5.19 -5.91 -8.55
C LEU A 40 5.37 -5.03 -7.31
N ASN A 41 5.11 -5.56 -6.11
CA ASN A 41 5.27 -4.81 -4.87
C ASN A 41 6.73 -4.39 -4.64
N ARG A 42 7.67 -5.30 -4.91
CA ARG A 42 9.10 -5.03 -4.81
C ARG A 42 9.60 -4.11 -5.91
N ASP A 43 9.15 -4.28 -7.15
CA ASP A 43 9.44 -3.35 -8.26
C ASP A 43 8.95 -1.93 -7.93
N PHE A 44 7.75 -1.79 -7.38
CA PHE A 44 7.23 -0.50 -6.92
C PHE A 44 8.14 0.12 -5.86
N THR A 45 8.63 -0.69 -4.91
CA THR A 45 9.52 -0.22 -3.83
C THR A 45 10.89 0.21 -4.36
N VAL A 46 11.46 -0.52 -5.33
CA VAL A 46 12.70 -0.12 -6.01
C VAL A 46 12.50 1.20 -6.75
N LEU A 47 11.41 1.33 -7.52
CA LEU A 47 11.09 2.56 -8.26
C LEU A 47 10.88 3.74 -7.30
N PHE A 48 10.10 3.52 -6.23
CA PHE A 48 9.77 4.53 -5.23
C PHE A 48 11.03 5.01 -4.52
N THR A 49 11.83 4.11 -3.94
CA THR A 49 13.03 4.49 -3.17
C THR A 49 14.06 5.19 -4.06
N SER A 50 14.23 4.72 -5.30
CA SER A 50 15.10 5.37 -6.28
C SER A 50 14.61 6.78 -6.67
N THR A 51 13.32 7.08 -6.49
CA THR A 51 12.74 8.40 -6.79
C THR A 51 12.74 9.31 -5.56
N ALA A 52 12.39 8.76 -4.39
CA ALA A 52 12.23 9.51 -3.15
C ALA A 52 13.57 9.90 -2.50
N PHE A 53 14.63 9.13 -2.73
CA PHE A 53 15.94 9.38 -2.13
C PHE A 53 16.96 9.82 -3.19
N SER A 54 17.44 11.06 -3.07
CA SER A 54 18.46 11.66 -3.95
C SER A 54 19.89 11.53 -3.40
N LYS A 55 20.03 11.07 -2.16
CA LYS A 55 21.30 10.80 -1.47
C LYS A 55 21.27 9.40 -0.87
N GLY A 56 22.43 8.93 -0.42
CA GLY A 56 22.52 7.65 0.26
C GLY A 56 21.59 7.59 1.48
N PHE A 57 20.99 6.42 1.71
CA PHE A 57 19.98 6.22 2.74
C PHE A 57 20.08 4.83 3.38
N ARG A 58 19.54 4.72 4.60
CA ARG A 58 19.51 3.48 5.37
C ARG A 58 18.14 2.79 5.28
N ILE A 59 18.13 1.51 4.93
CA ILE A 59 16.93 0.68 4.87
C ILE A 59 16.84 -0.31 6.04
N LEU A 60 15.64 -0.46 6.61
CA LEU A 60 15.28 -1.58 7.47
C LEU A 60 14.17 -2.38 6.81
N ASP A 61 14.50 -3.59 6.37
CA ASP A 61 13.51 -4.59 5.94
C ASP A 61 13.13 -5.41 7.17
N LEU A 62 12.02 -5.03 7.82
CA LEU A 62 11.72 -5.48 9.19
C LEU A 62 11.26 -6.96 9.25
N LEU A 63 10.63 -7.45 8.18
CA LEU A 63 10.14 -8.81 8.00
C LEU A 63 10.60 -9.37 6.65
N ALA A 64 11.91 -9.56 6.52
CA ALA A 64 12.60 -9.67 5.24
C ALA A 64 12.42 -11.02 4.51
N GLY A 65 12.04 -12.09 5.20
CA GLY A 65 11.93 -13.42 4.60
C GLY A 65 13.25 -13.89 3.98
N THR A 66 13.32 -13.92 2.65
CA THR A 66 14.58 -14.22 1.92
C THR A 66 15.57 -13.06 1.86
N GLY A 67 15.17 -11.85 2.26
CA GLY A 67 15.96 -10.62 2.12
C GLY A 67 15.86 -9.96 0.74
N VAL A 68 15.03 -10.51 -0.15
CA VAL A 68 14.96 -10.08 -1.56
C VAL A 68 14.68 -8.59 -1.71
N ARG A 69 13.82 -8.00 -0.86
CA ARG A 69 13.45 -6.59 -1.00
C ARG A 69 14.62 -5.68 -0.68
N GLY A 70 15.22 -5.81 0.51
CA GLY A 70 16.38 -4.99 0.87
C GLY A 70 17.59 -5.23 -0.05
N ILE A 71 17.82 -6.45 -0.52
CA ILE A 71 18.86 -6.75 -1.52
C ILE A 71 18.57 -6.02 -2.84
N ARG A 72 17.34 -6.10 -3.36
CA ARG A 72 16.98 -5.44 -4.62
C ARG A 72 17.11 -3.93 -4.53
N VAL A 73 16.60 -3.31 -3.46
CA VAL A 73 16.77 -1.86 -3.23
C VAL A 73 18.26 -1.49 -3.23
N THR A 74 19.12 -2.33 -2.64
CA THR A 74 20.57 -2.08 -2.55
C THR A 74 21.31 -2.26 -3.89
N LEU A 75 20.82 -3.12 -4.78
CA LEU A 75 21.41 -3.39 -6.10
C LEU A 75 20.88 -2.49 -7.21
N GLU A 76 19.64 -2.03 -7.06
CA GLU A 76 18.87 -1.37 -8.12
C GLU A 76 18.66 0.13 -7.85
N SER A 77 19.12 0.65 -6.70
CA SER A 77 19.14 2.09 -6.43
C SER A 77 20.33 2.79 -7.10
N ASN A 78 20.14 4.08 -7.43
CA ASN A 78 21.19 4.93 -8.01
C ASN A 78 22.07 5.62 -6.94
N VAL A 79 21.75 5.44 -5.66
CA VAL A 79 22.48 6.02 -4.53
C VAL A 79 22.96 4.91 -3.60
N SER A 80 23.91 5.22 -2.73
CA SER A 80 24.43 4.24 -1.77
C SER A 80 23.34 3.84 -0.77
N VAL A 81 23.02 2.55 -0.71
CA VAL A 81 22.10 1.99 0.27
C VAL A 81 22.88 1.11 1.24
N SER A 82 22.64 1.29 2.53
CA SER A 82 23.07 0.38 3.59
C SER A 82 21.88 0.07 4.49
N GLY A 83 21.96 -0.95 5.35
CA GLY A 83 20.77 -1.30 6.12
C GLY A 83 20.80 -2.61 6.88
N VAL A 84 19.62 -2.99 7.36
CA VAL A 84 19.37 -4.21 8.12
C VAL A 84 18.24 -5.00 7.47
N LEU A 85 18.45 -6.31 7.31
CA LEU A 85 17.43 -7.29 6.95
C LEU A 85 17.12 -8.14 8.18
N ASN A 86 15.87 -8.13 8.65
CA ASN A 86 15.48 -8.84 9.86
C ASN A 86 14.43 -9.91 9.58
N ASP A 87 14.58 -11.08 10.21
CA ASP A 87 13.52 -12.07 10.29
C ASP A 87 13.67 -12.91 11.56
N ARG A 88 12.57 -13.23 12.24
CA ARG A 88 12.58 -14.07 13.45
C ARG A 88 12.91 -15.53 13.15
N ASN A 89 12.67 -16.00 11.93
CA ASN A 89 12.90 -17.38 11.55
C ASN A 89 14.40 -17.63 11.35
N LYS A 90 14.97 -18.57 12.13
CA LYS A 90 16.39 -18.95 12.07
C LYS A 90 16.85 -19.43 10.70
N LEU A 91 15.99 -20.10 9.94
CA LEU A 91 16.30 -20.53 8.58
C LEU A 91 16.27 -19.35 7.61
N ALA A 92 15.30 -18.44 7.74
CA ALA A 92 15.27 -17.19 6.98
C ALA A 92 16.54 -16.37 7.19
N TYR A 93 16.98 -16.22 8.45
CA TYR A 93 18.27 -15.61 8.80
C TYR A 93 19.46 -16.25 8.07
N ARG A 94 19.59 -17.58 8.14
CA ARG A 94 20.67 -18.31 7.44
C ARG A 94 20.60 -18.14 5.93
N VAL A 95 19.40 -18.08 5.35
CA VAL A 95 19.20 -17.82 3.92
C VAL A 95 19.58 -16.40 3.55
N MET A 96 19.18 -15.40 4.34
CA MET A 96 19.53 -14.01 4.14
C MET A 96 21.05 -13.80 4.15
N LEU A 97 21.78 -14.41 5.10
CA LEU A 97 23.24 -14.38 5.14
C LEU A 97 23.87 -14.87 3.82
N LYS A 98 23.38 -16.00 3.31
CA LYS A 98 23.86 -16.53 2.01
C LYS A 98 23.51 -15.60 0.86
N ASN A 99 22.32 -14.99 0.89
CA ASN A 99 21.84 -14.12 -0.18
C ASN A 99 22.62 -12.80 -0.24
N ILE A 100 22.95 -12.17 0.90
CA ILE A 100 23.75 -10.93 0.88
C ILE A 100 25.17 -11.17 0.36
N VAL A 101 25.77 -12.34 0.68
CA VAL A 101 27.08 -12.73 0.14
C VAL A 101 27.00 -13.04 -1.35
N MET A 102 25.99 -13.80 -1.77
CA MET A 102 25.77 -14.16 -3.19
C MET A 102 25.61 -12.92 -4.09
N ASN A 103 25.03 -11.84 -3.56
CA ASN A 103 24.83 -10.58 -4.28
C ASN A 103 25.93 -9.55 -4.04
N LYS A 104 26.99 -9.87 -3.28
CA LYS A 104 28.09 -8.95 -2.94
C LYS A 104 27.58 -7.65 -2.32
N VAL A 105 26.69 -7.77 -1.33
CA VAL A 105 26.13 -6.64 -0.57
C VAL A 105 26.33 -6.77 0.94
N ALA A 106 27.15 -7.72 1.37
CA ALA A 106 27.41 -8.00 2.79
C ALA A 106 28.21 -6.89 3.52
N ASP A 107 28.88 -6.03 2.76
CA ASP A 107 29.55 -4.81 3.23
C ASP A 107 28.56 -3.67 3.52
N ARG A 108 27.35 -3.73 2.96
CA ARG A 108 26.31 -2.69 3.05
C ARG A 108 25.09 -3.12 3.87
N LEU A 109 24.78 -4.41 3.88
CA LEU A 109 23.61 -4.97 4.55
C LEU A 109 24.02 -5.90 5.70
N ARG A 110 23.53 -5.58 6.90
CA ARG A 110 23.56 -6.47 8.06
C ARG A 110 22.30 -7.33 8.09
N VAL A 111 22.41 -8.55 8.61
CA VAL A 111 21.27 -9.45 8.80
C VAL A 111 21.08 -9.69 10.29
N GLU A 112 19.83 -9.58 10.76
CA GLU A 112 19.44 -9.81 12.14
C GLU A 112 18.44 -10.98 12.24
N ASN A 113 18.54 -11.74 13.34
CA ASN A 113 17.56 -12.78 13.69
C ASN A 113 16.81 -12.39 14.96
N CYS A 114 15.88 -11.46 14.84
CA CYS A 114 15.15 -10.93 15.97
C CYS A 114 13.64 -10.87 15.71
N ASP A 115 12.85 -10.84 16.79
CA ASP A 115 11.47 -10.41 16.67
C ASP A 115 11.44 -8.94 16.19
N ALA A 116 10.54 -8.66 15.24
CA ALA A 116 10.42 -7.34 14.62
C ALA A 116 10.22 -6.22 15.64
N ASN A 117 9.35 -6.42 16.64
CA ASN A 117 9.07 -5.39 17.63
C ASN A 117 10.24 -5.22 18.60
N ILE A 118 10.90 -6.31 19.01
CA ILE A 118 12.09 -6.23 19.87
C ILE A 118 13.20 -5.45 19.17
N LEU A 119 13.53 -5.80 17.92
CA LEU A 119 14.56 -5.09 17.16
C LEU A 119 14.23 -3.60 17.01
N ALA A 120 12.97 -3.28 16.67
CA ALA A 120 12.55 -1.90 16.53
C ALA A 120 12.67 -1.09 17.83
N GLN A 121 12.40 -1.68 18.98
CA GLN A 121 12.61 -1.03 20.28
C GLN A 121 14.10 -0.83 20.57
N VAL A 122 14.96 -1.81 20.27
CA VAL A 122 16.42 -1.68 20.42
C VAL A 122 16.95 -0.54 19.55
N ILE A 123 16.53 -0.48 18.28
CA ILE A 123 16.87 0.60 17.35
C ILE A 123 16.49 1.96 17.93
N ALA A 124 15.24 2.08 18.40
CA ALA A 124 14.73 3.33 18.94
C ALA A 124 15.48 3.76 20.21
N GLN A 125 15.82 2.81 21.08
CA GLN A 125 16.57 3.06 22.32
C GLN A 125 18.00 3.51 22.07
N TRP A 126 18.66 2.96 21.05
CA TRP A 126 20.05 3.29 20.71
C TRP A 126 20.18 4.46 19.73
N GLY A 127 19.07 4.94 19.18
CA GLY A 127 19.07 6.02 18.20
C GLY A 127 19.61 5.61 16.83
N ASP A 128 19.65 4.31 16.52
CA ASP A 128 20.20 3.76 15.26
C ASP A 128 19.15 3.78 14.13
N PHE A 129 18.50 4.93 13.92
CA PHE A 129 17.33 5.07 13.07
C PHE A 129 17.61 4.83 11.57
N PHE A 130 16.52 4.55 10.83
CA PHE A 130 16.53 4.29 9.40
C PHE A 130 15.73 5.35 8.62
N ASP A 131 16.19 5.64 7.40
CA ASP A 131 15.52 6.59 6.50
C ASP A 131 14.31 5.95 5.81
N TYR A 132 14.37 4.62 5.60
CA TYR A 132 13.29 3.83 5.03
C TYR A 132 13.07 2.56 5.85
N VAL A 133 11.86 2.37 6.39
CA VAL A 133 11.47 1.15 7.09
C VAL A 133 10.34 0.47 6.32
N ASP A 134 10.54 -0.79 5.94
CA ASP A 134 9.53 -1.60 5.26
C ASP A 134 8.89 -2.61 6.22
N ILE A 135 7.55 -2.58 6.28
CA ILE A 135 6.69 -3.42 7.10
C ILE A 135 5.81 -4.23 6.16
N ASP A 136 6.27 -5.44 5.80
CA ASP A 136 5.63 -6.33 4.82
C ASP A 136 5.32 -7.72 5.43
N PRO A 137 4.42 -7.81 6.44
CA PRO A 137 4.12 -9.06 7.10
C PRO A 137 3.12 -9.91 6.30
N PHE A 138 2.92 -11.13 6.79
CA PHE A 138 1.76 -11.91 6.41
C PHE A 138 0.49 -11.39 7.10
N GLY A 139 -0.49 -10.98 6.31
CA GLY A 139 -1.77 -10.51 6.81
C GLY A 139 -1.68 -9.04 7.22
N SER A 140 -1.88 -8.77 8.51
CA SER A 140 -2.02 -7.40 9.03
C SER A 140 -0.67 -6.80 9.44
N PRO A 141 -0.40 -5.52 9.09
CA PRO A 141 0.73 -4.76 9.62
C PRO A 141 0.49 -4.17 11.01
N ALA A 142 -0.74 -4.20 11.53
CA ALA A 142 -1.08 -3.60 12.81
C ALA A 142 -0.16 -4.00 13.98
N PRO A 143 0.24 -5.28 14.14
CA PRO A 143 1.12 -5.70 15.25
C PRO A 143 2.54 -5.13 15.19
N PHE A 144 2.99 -4.62 14.05
CA PHE A 144 4.37 -4.18 13.82
C PHE A 144 4.49 -2.68 13.58
N LEU A 145 3.37 -1.99 13.43
CA LEU A 145 3.37 -0.61 12.97
C LEU A 145 3.93 0.38 14.00
N ASP A 146 3.55 0.26 15.28
CA ASP A 146 4.10 1.11 16.36
C ASP A 146 5.62 0.93 16.47
N GLY A 147 6.10 -0.32 16.44
CA GLY A 147 7.53 -0.64 16.43
C GLY A 147 8.23 -0.07 15.20
N GLY A 148 7.75 -0.39 14.01
CA GLY A 148 8.32 0.08 12.75
C GLY A 148 8.42 1.61 12.67
N ILE A 149 7.39 2.35 13.11
CA ILE A 149 7.41 3.83 13.18
C ILE A 149 8.52 4.34 14.11
N ARG A 150 8.77 3.69 15.25
CA ARG A 150 9.85 4.09 16.19
C ARG A 150 11.25 3.88 15.61
N ALA A 151 11.41 2.97 14.66
CA ALA A 151 12.69 2.72 14.00
C ALA A 151 13.01 3.75 12.90
N VAL A 152 12.07 4.62 12.56
CA VAL A 152 12.21 5.63 11.50
C VAL A 152 12.89 6.90 12.04
N GLY A 153 13.78 7.49 11.25
CA GLY A 153 14.39 8.79 11.54
C GLY A 153 13.37 9.94 11.51
N LYS A 154 13.79 11.14 11.91
CA LYS A 154 12.89 12.31 12.09
C LYS A 154 12.04 12.67 10.86
N GLU A 155 12.53 12.38 9.66
CA GLU A 155 11.91 12.68 8.37
C GLU A 155 11.90 11.46 7.43
N GLY A 156 11.92 10.25 8.01
CA GLY A 156 11.99 9.02 7.24
C GLY A 156 10.64 8.55 6.69
N VAL A 157 10.71 7.49 5.89
CA VAL A 157 9.56 6.92 5.17
C VAL A 157 9.25 5.51 5.67
N VAL A 158 7.97 5.22 5.86
CA VAL A 158 7.46 3.88 6.11
C VAL A 158 6.81 3.32 4.85
N GLY A 159 7.29 2.15 4.40
CA GLY A 159 6.56 1.27 3.51
C GLY A 159 5.71 0.30 4.32
N CYS A 160 4.41 0.20 4.03
CA CYS A 160 3.48 -0.66 4.76
C CYS A 160 2.65 -1.49 3.77
N THR A 161 2.67 -2.82 3.92
CA THR A 161 1.81 -3.73 3.18
C THR A 161 0.78 -4.38 4.10
N ALA A 162 -0.46 -4.48 3.64
CA ALA A 162 -1.49 -5.30 4.28
C ALA A 162 -2.06 -6.31 3.27
N THR A 163 -2.02 -7.59 3.61
CA THR A 163 -2.59 -8.67 2.77
C THR A 163 -3.87 -9.26 3.36
N ASP A 164 -4.34 -8.77 4.50
CA ASP A 164 -5.62 -9.15 5.12
C ASP A 164 -6.79 -8.30 4.59
N THR A 165 -6.84 -8.08 3.28
CA THR A 165 -7.79 -7.18 2.61
C THR A 165 -9.25 -7.49 2.94
N ALA A 166 -9.61 -8.78 3.09
CA ALA A 166 -10.96 -9.18 3.49
C ALA A 166 -11.43 -8.56 4.83
N VAL A 167 -10.51 -8.29 5.75
CA VAL A 167 -10.80 -7.60 7.01
C VAL A 167 -11.13 -6.14 6.73
N LEU A 168 -10.27 -5.46 5.98
CA LEU A 168 -10.42 -4.04 5.64
C LEU A 168 -11.56 -3.77 4.63
N TYR A 169 -12.02 -4.77 3.88
CA TYR A 169 -13.25 -4.74 3.09
C TYR A 169 -14.53 -4.88 3.93
N GLY A 170 -14.43 -5.08 5.24
CA GLY A 170 -15.60 -5.24 6.10
C GLY A 170 -16.33 -6.58 5.99
N ARG A 171 -15.75 -7.60 5.34
CA ARG A 171 -16.28 -8.98 5.41
C ARG A 171 -16.18 -9.57 6.82
N HIS A 172 -15.25 -9.05 7.62
CA HIS A 172 -15.04 -9.44 9.02
C HIS A 172 -15.00 -8.18 9.90
N SER A 173 -16.13 -7.46 10.00
CA SER A 173 -16.25 -6.17 10.69
C SER A 173 -15.68 -6.16 12.12
N TRP A 174 -16.00 -7.16 12.95
CA TRP A 174 -15.44 -7.27 14.31
C TRP A 174 -13.93 -7.48 14.34
N LYS A 175 -13.37 -8.18 13.35
CA LYS A 175 -11.91 -8.30 13.21
C LYS A 175 -11.31 -6.98 12.78
N ALA A 176 -11.95 -6.23 11.87
CA ALA A 176 -11.52 -4.89 11.49
C ALA A 176 -11.50 -3.95 12.69
N PHE A 177 -12.53 -4.00 13.53
CA PHE A 177 -12.60 -3.24 14.77
C PHE A 177 -11.48 -3.61 15.75
N ARG A 178 -11.26 -4.90 16.04
CA ARG A 178 -10.22 -5.31 17.00
C ARG A 178 -8.78 -5.08 16.49
N THR A 179 -8.54 -5.20 15.19
CA THR A 179 -7.20 -5.08 14.62
C THR A 179 -6.82 -3.64 14.29
N TYR A 180 -7.76 -2.88 13.68
CA TYR A 180 -7.50 -1.53 13.20
C TYR A 180 -8.29 -0.46 13.96
N GLY A 181 -9.21 -0.81 14.86
CA GLY A 181 -10.04 0.17 15.56
C GLY A 181 -10.96 0.94 14.61
N VAL A 182 -11.55 0.25 13.63
CA VAL A 182 -12.42 0.85 12.61
C VAL A 182 -13.74 0.10 12.46
N HIS A 183 -14.79 0.83 12.09
CA HIS A 183 -16.08 0.31 11.67
C HIS A 183 -16.17 0.30 10.14
N VAL A 184 -16.54 -0.83 9.56
CA VAL A 184 -16.68 -1.00 8.11
C VAL A 184 -17.57 -2.22 7.79
N LYS A 185 -18.34 -2.11 6.72
CA LYS A 185 -19.08 -3.21 6.06
C LYS A 185 -18.59 -3.38 4.63
N ALA A 186 -19.00 -4.45 3.96
CA ALA A 186 -18.74 -4.62 2.53
C ALA A 186 -19.44 -3.51 1.73
N LEU A 187 -18.67 -2.75 0.96
CA LEU A 187 -19.14 -1.63 0.15
C LEU A 187 -18.74 -1.81 -1.32
N PRO A 188 -19.47 -1.19 -2.27
CA PRO A 188 -19.15 -1.19 -3.70
C PRO A 188 -17.70 -0.77 -4.02
N CYS A 189 -17.27 0.32 -3.38
CA CYS A 189 -15.91 0.87 -3.50
C CYS A 189 -14.95 0.33 -2.41
N GLY A 190 -15.18 -0.90 -1.94
CA GLY A 190 -14.48 -1.48 -0.80
C GLY A 190 -12.95 -1.52 -0.93
N HIS A 191 -12.42 -1.56 -2.16
CA HIS A 191 -10.98 -1.49 -2.41
C HIS A 191 -10.38 -0.16 -1.95
N GLU A 192 -11.01 0.96 -2.29
CA GLU A 192 -10.55 2.28 -1.86
C GLU A 192 -10.76 2.48 -0.36
N VAL A 193 -11.93 2.09 0.13
CA VAL A 193 -12.28 2.22 1.55
C VAL A 193 -11.30 1.44 2.42
N GLY A 194 -10.96 0.21 2.05
CA GLY A 194 -9.98 -0.60 2.78
C GLY A 194 -8.58 0.03 2.82
N LEU A 195 -8.12 0.59 1.70
CA LEU A 195 -6.83 1.30 1.65
C LEU A 195 -6.86 2.55 2.56
N ARG A 196 -7.94 3.34 2.50
CA ARG A 196 -8.12 4.52 3.35
C ARG A 196 -8.23 4.18 4.84
N LEU A 197 -8.83 3.04 5.19
CA LEU A 197 -8.87 2.55 6.57
C LEU A 197 -7.47 2.19 7.08
N LEU A 198 -6.65 1.53 6.26
CA LEU A 198 -5.26 1.25 6.59
C LEU A 198 -4.47 2.54 6.80
N ILE A 199 -4.57 3.51 5.89
CA ILE A 199 -3.88 4.80 6.02
C ILE A 199 -4.37 5.56 7.26
N GLY A 200 -5.69 5.56 7.54
CA GLY A 200 -6.26 6.20 8.72
C GLY A 200 -5.79 5.55 10.02
N TYR A 201 -5.60 4.22 10.04
CA TYR A 201 -4.95 3.53 11.13
C TYR A 201 -3.48 3.94 11.27
N MET A 202 -2.72 4.00 10.17
CA MET A 202 -1.33 4.44 10.18
C MET A 202 -1.17 5.86 10.73
N ALA A 203 -2.01 6.80 10.29
CA ALA A 203 -1.98 8.19 10.74
C ALA A 203 -2.22 8.29 12.26
N ARG A 204 -3.15 7.49 12.81
CA ARG A 204 -3.39 7.45 14.27
C ARG A 204 -2.23 6.83 15.04
N GLN A 205 -1.60 5.77 14.53
CA GLN A 205 -0.43 5.17 15.18
C GLN A 205 0.78 6.12 15.15
N ALA A 206 1.00 6.82 14.03
CA ALA A 206 2.03 7.84 13.92
C ALA A 206 1.78 9.02 14.88
N ALA A 207 0.52 9.49 14.97
CA ALA A 207 0.15 10.60 15.82
C ALA A 207 0.34 10.32 17.32
N LYS A 208 0.03 9.09 17.76
CA LYS A 208 0.33 8.60 19.13
C LYS A 208 1.82 8.76 19.50
N LEU A 209 2.71 8.66 18.50
CA LEU A 209 4.16 8.79 18.65
C LEU A 209 4.68 10.20 18.35
N GLY A 210 3.78 11.18 18.15
CA GLY A 210 4.14 12.57 17.89
C GLY A 210 4.58 12.84 16.44
N TYR A 211 4.12 12.04 15.48
CA TYR A 211 4.37 12.24 14.05
C TYR A 211 3.10 12.59 13.28
N GLY A 212 3.20 13.58 12.41
CA GLY A 212 2.30 13.73 11.26
C GLY A 212 2.61 12.70 10.18
N LEU A 213 1.65 12.47 9.28
CA LEU A 213 1.76 11.48 8.21
C LEU A 213 1.40 12.12 6.87
N GLU A 214 2.31 12.03 5.91
CA GLU A 214 2.11 12.43 4.52
C GLU A 214 2.15 11.19 3.62
N VAL A 215 1.08 10.93 2.87
CA VAL A 215 1.01 9.80 1.93
C VAL A 215 1.74 10.17 0.64
N LEU A 216 2.84 9.50 0.35
CA LEU A 216 3.65 9.76 -0.85
C LEU A 216 3.15 8.98 -2.07
N ALA A 217 2.75 7.73 -1.85
CA ALA A 217 2.09 6.89 -2.85
C ALA A 217 1.35 5.76 -2.15
N SER A 218 0.19 5.36 -2.68
CA SER A 218 -0.52 4.18 -2.18
C SER A 218 -1.31 3.51 -3.29
N TYR A 219 -1.47 2.20 -3.19
CA TYR A 219 -2.26 1.46 -4.16
C TYR A 219 -2.83 0.15 -3.62
N PHE A 220 -3.82 -0.36 -4.33
CA PHE A 220 -4.33 -1.72 -4.23
C PHE A 220 -4.03 -2.48 -5.53
N GLU A 221 -3.48 -3.69 -5.44
CA GLU A 221 -3.37 -4.59 -6.58
C GLU A 221 -3.41 -6.05 -6.11
N TYR A 222 -4.03 -6.91 -6.93
CA TYR A 222 -4.30 -8.32 -6.65
C TYR A 222 -5.13 -8.50 -5.37
N ASN A 223 -4.48 -8.57 -4.20
CA ASN A 223 -5.11 -8.78 -2.90
C ASN A 223 -4.24 -8.22 -1.77
N TYR A 224 -3.57 -7.09 -2.02
CA TYR A 224 -2.84 -6.38 -0.97
C TYR A 224 -2.97 -4.87 -1.14
N PHE A 225 -2.91 -4.17 -0.02
CA PHE A 225 -2.73 -2.73 0.04
C PHE A 225 -1.26 -2.42 0.25
N ARG A 226 -0.77 -1.36 -0.40
CA ARG A 226 0.57 -0.84 -0.21
C ARG A 226 0.51 0.66 0.00
N VAL A 227 1.22 1.14 1.02
CA VAL A 227 1.32 2.56 1.36
C VAL A 227 2.79 2.92 1.56
N PHE A 228 3.21 4.05 0.99
CA PHE A 228 4.47 4.71 1.30
C PHE A 228 4.14 6.06 1.92
N ALA A 229 4.56 6.29 3.15
CA ALA A 229 4.23 7.49 3.89
C ALA A 229 5.45 8.09 4.57
N LYS A 230 5.61 9.40 4.45
CA LYS A 230 6.61 10.17 5.18
C LYS A 230 6.10 10.49 6.57
N LEU A 231 6.95 10.32 7.58
CA LEU A 231 6.68 10.74 8.94
C LEU A 231 7.30 12.11 9.18
N VAL A 232 6.52 13.03 9.74
CA VAL A 232 6.96 14.40 10.02
C VAL A 232 6.86 14.65 11.51
N ARG A 233 8.01 14.82 12.18
CA ARG A 233 8.05 14.91 13.65
C ARG A 233 7.41 16.22 14.14
N GLY A 234 6.55 16.11 15.16
CA GLY A 234 6.01 17.25 15.90
C GLY A 234 4.56 17.02 16.35
N ALA A 235 4.26 17.33 17.62
CA ALA A 235 2.92 17.16 18.19
C ALA A 235 1.85 17.92 17.41
N ARG A 236 2.12 19.17 17.01
CA ARG A 236 1.20 19.97 16.17
C ARG A 236 0.98 19.34 14.79
N LYS A 237 2.02 18.76 14.19
CA LYS A 237 1.91 18.06 12.89
C LYS A 237 1.07 16.79 13.01
N ALA A 238 1.23 16.04 14.10
CA ALA A 238 0.41 14.88 14.43
C ALA A 238 -1.07 15.27 14.57
N GLU A 239 -1.34 16.30 15.38
CA GLU A 239 -2.69 16.82 15.60
C GLU A 239 -3.33 17.32 14.30
N ASP A 240 -2.63 18.18 13.55
CA ASP A 240 -3.10 18.71 12.26
C ASP A 240 -3.45 17.58 11.29
N THR A 241 -2.61 16.54 11.21
CA THR A 241 -2.83 15.39 10.32
C THR A 241 -4.13 14.68 10.68
N VAL A 242 -4.34 14.38 11.96
CA VAL A 242 -5.53 13.66 12.44
C VAL A 242 -6.78 14.51 12.21
N ILE A 243 -6.77 15.78 12.63
CA ILE A 243 -7.92 16.68 12.50
C ILE A 243 -8.31 16.87 11.03
N LYS A 244 -7.35 17.07 10.13
CA LYS A 244 -7.63 17.36 8.72
C LYS A 244 -8.04 16.12 7.93
N HIS A 245 -7.39 14.99 8.16
CA HIS A 245 -7.46 13.86 7.22
C HIS A 245 -8.06 12.58 7.80
N VAL A 246 -8.15 12.41 9.12
CA VAL A 246 -8.74 11.20 9.71
C VAL A 246 -10.20 11.47 10.06
N LYS A 247 -11.12 10.86 9.32
CA LYS A 247 -12.57 11.16 9.40
C LYS A 247 -13.39 9.89 9.58
N VAL A 248 -14.51 10.02 10.30
CA VAL A 248 -15.63 9.09 10.19
C VAL A 248 -16.56 9.65 9.13
N LEU A 249 -16.92 8.83 8.15
CA LEU A 249 -17.82 9.18 7.06
C LEU A 249 -19.04 8.26 7.07
N TYR A 250 -20.11 8.71 6.44
CA TYR A 250 -21.37 7.98 6.33
C TYR A 250 -21.62 7.65 4.86
N PHE A 251 -21.78 6.37 4.55
CA PHE A 251 -22.04 5.89 3.20
C PHE A 251 -23.52 5.59 2.98
N CYS A 252 -24.07 6.04 1.85
CA CYS A 252 -25.44 5.72 1.41
C CYS A 252 -25.40 4.68 0.28
N GLU A 253 -26.11 3.56 0.42
CA GLU A 253 -26.13 2.51 -0.62
C GLU A 253 -26.99 2.88 -1.83
N GLU A 254 -27.97 3.75 -1.62
CA GLU A 254 -28.90 4.26 -2.62
C GLU A 254 -28.30 5.42 -3.42
N CYS A 255 -27.65 6.36 -2.74
CA CYS A 255 -26.97 7.50 -3.39
C CYS A 255 -25.56 7.17 -3.88
N LEU A 256 -24.98 6.04 -3.42
CA LEU A 256 -23.60 5.62 -3.71
C LEU A 256 -22.57 6.72 -3.44
N ASP A 257 -22.72 7.42 -2.31
CA ASP A 257 -21.88 8.56 -1.94
C ASP A 257 -21.46 8.52 -0.45
N PHE A 258 -20.46 9.34 -0.13
CA PHE A 258 -20.00 9.56 1.25
C PHE A 258 -20.33 10.98 1.71
N SER A 259 -20.70 11.11 2.98
CA SER A 259 -20.88 12.40 3.65
C SER A 259 -20.26 12.43 5.03
N GLY A 260 -19.95 13.63 5.54
CA GLY A 260 -19.59 13.84 6.94
C GLY A 260 -20.79 13.74 7.90
N SER A 261 -22.02 13.73 7.38
CA SER A 261 -23.25 13.66 8.17
C SER A 261 -24.08 12.44 7.83
N LYS A 262 -24.66 11.80 8.86
CA LYS A 262 -25.63 10.72 8.72
C LYS A 262 -26.93 11.20 8.06
N ASP A 263 -27.27 12.49 8.20
CA ASP A 263 -28.56 13.08 7.79
C ASP A 263 -28.48 13.83 6.45
N ALA A 264 -27.40 13.68 5.68
CA ALA A 264 -27.25 14.39 4.41
C ALA A 264 -28.15 13.88 3.26
N CYS A 265 -29.01 12.89 3.53
CA CYS A 265 -30.10 12.41 2.67
C CYS A 265 -31.15 11.71 3.54
N SER A 266 -32.33 11.41 2.98
CA SER A 266 -33.40 10.69 3.69
C SER A 266 -33.16 9.18 3.85
N HIS A 267 -32.22 8.60 3.09
CA HIS A 267 -31.88 7.18 3.16
C HIS A 267 -31.03 6.83 4.39
N LYS A 268 -30.99 5.54 4.74
CA LYS A 268 -30.13 5.05 5.82
C LYS A 268 -28.67 5.13 5.39
N ARG A 269 -27.82 5.72 6.23
CA ARG A 269 -26.37 5.75 6.01
C ARG A 269 -25.60 4.91 7.02
N GLU A 270 -24.63 4.16 6.52
CA GLU A 270 -23.76 3.31 7.32
C GLU A 270 -22.50 4.08 7.73
N MET A 271 -22.14 4.03 9.01
CA MET A 271 -20.94 4.69 9.55
C MET A 271 -19.68 3.89 9.19
N ILE A 272 -18.70 4.58 8.58
CA ILE A 272 -17.42 4.01 8.14
C ILE A 272 -16.26 4.82 8.71
N GLY A 273 -15.25 4.14 9.23
CA GLY A 273 -14.01 4.76 9.71
C GLY A 273 -13.71 4.50 11.19
N PRO A 274 -12.80 5.28 11.80
CA PRO A 274 -12.10 6.42 11.19
C PRO A 274 -11.17 6.00 10.04
N MET A 275 -11.24 6.71 8.91
CA MET A 275 -10.50 6.44 7.67
C MET A 275 -9.78 7.70 7.18
N TRP A 276 -8.82 7.52 6.28
CA TRP A 276 -8.11 8.63 5.63
C TRP A 276 -8.96 9.26 4.51
N ALA A 277 -9.34 10.52 4.70
CA ALA A 277 -10.05 11.34 3.72
C ALA A 277 -9.12 12.23 2.88
N GLY A 278 -7.81 12.26 3.17
CA GLY A 278 -6.83 13.01 2.39
C GLY A 278 -6.46 12.36 1.05
N SER A 279 -5.45 12.94 0.38
CA SER A 279 -4.90 12.41 -0.87
C SER A 279 -4.29 11.02 -0.68
N LEU A 280 -4.36 10.18 -1.73
CA LEU A 280 -3.78 8.83 -1.76
C LEU A 280 -2.31 8.82 -2.22
N GLY A 281 -1.74 9.98 -2.54
CA GLY A 281 -0.33 10.13 -2.89
C GLY A 281 0.06 11.59 -3.12
N THR A 282 1.36 11.81 -3.29
CA THR A 282 1.92 13.12 -3.65
C THR A 282 2.10 13.14 -5.17
N GLU A 283 1.46 14.11 -5.84
CA GLU A 283 1.44 14.20 -7.30
C GLU A 283 2.85 14.25 -7.90
N SER A 284 3.73 15.12 -7.37
CA SER A 284 5.10 15.27 -7.83
C SER A 284 5.91 13.97 -7.72
N ILE A 285 5.74 13.21 -6.62
CA ILE A 285 6.39 11.91 -6.46
C ILE A 285 5.87 10.91 -7.49
N CYS A 286 4.56 10.85 -7.71
CA CYS A 286 3.96 9.92 -8.68
C CYS A 286 4.38 10.24 -10.12
N ARG A 287 4.47 11.53 -10.50
CA ARG A 287 4.99 11.97 -11.80
C ARG A 287 6.47 11.63 -11.96
N ASN A 288 7.29 11.94 -10.97
CA ASN A 288 8.71 11.60 -11.00
C ASN A 288 8.94 10.09 -11.11
N MET A 289 8.09 9.26 -10.48
CA MET A 289 8.14 7.81 -10.62
C MET A 289 7.76 7.35 -12.05
N LEU A 290 6.79 7.99 -12.70
CA LEU A 290 6.43 7.71 -14.09
C LEU A 290 7.58 8.05 -15.05
N ASP A 291 8.17 9.23 -14.89
CA ASP A 291 9.33 9.66 -15.69
C ASP A 291 10.49 8.69 -15.49
N LYS A 292 10.75 8.31 -14.23
CA LYS A 292 11.80 7.34 -13.89
C LYS A 292 11.57 5.95 -14.45
N LEU A 293 10.32 5.54 -14.57
CA LEU A 293 9.95 4.25 -15.14
C LEU A 293 10.28 4.15 -16.64
N GLU A 294 10.48 5.26 -17.34
CA GLU A 294 10.79 5.26 -18.78
C GLU A 294 12.16 4.65 -19.07
N TYR A 295 13.13 4.90 -18.18
CA TYR A 295 14.53 4.47 -18.30
C TYR A 295 14.93 3.41 -17.26
N THR A 296 13.98 2.93 -16.44
CA THR A 296 14.23 1.83 -15.49
C THR A 296 13.72 0.51 -16.05
N GLU A 297 14.58 -0.50 -16.10
CA GLU A 297 14.20 -1.87 -16.47
C GLU A 297 13.63 -2.64 -15.26
N LEU A 298 12.31 -2.70 -15.17
CA LEU A 298 11.59 -3.48 -14.17
C LEU A 298 10.67 -4.50 -14.85
N ALA A 299 10.57 -5.71 -14.28
CA ALA A 299 9.70 -6.76 -14.79
C ALA A 299 8.23 -6.30 -14.86
N SER A 300 7.82 -5.48 -13.90
CA SER A 300 6.45 -5.00 -13.75
C SER A 300 6.21 -3.61 -14.38
N ARG A 301 6.99 -3.20 -15.40
CA ARG A 301 6.88 -1.86 -16.00
C ARG A 301 5.46 -1.48 -16.45
N LYS A 302 4.77 -2.36 -17.18
CA LYS A 302 3.39 -2.10 -17.66
C LYS A 302 2.39 -1.88 -16.52
N PRO A 303 2.25 -2.81 -15.54
CA PRO A 303 1.32 -2.59 -14.42
C PRO A 303 1.71 -1.40 -13.54
N LEU A 304 3.01 -1.12 -13.33
CA LEU A 304 3.44 0.08 -12.59
C LEU A 304 2.99 1.37 -13.28
N LYS A 305 3.20 1.50 -14.60
CA LYS A 305 2.75 2.65 -15.38
C LYS A 305 1.24 2.82 -15.26
N ARG A 306 0.49 1.72 -15.40
CA ARG A 306 -0.98 1.71 -15.24
C ARG A 306 -1.41 2.19 -13.86
N ILE A 307 -0.82 1.67 -12.78
CA ILE A 307 -1.16 2.04 -11.40
C ILE A 307 -0.85 3.52 -11.17
N LEU A 308 0.34 3.99 -11.52
CA LEU A 308 0.76 5.37 -11.29
C LEU A 308 -0.08 6.37 -12.09
N SER A 309 -0.34 6.12 -13.38
CA SER A 309 -1.19 7.01 -14.19
C SER A 309 -2.62 7.10 -13.65
N ARG A 310 -3.18 5.99 -13.15
CA ARG A 310 -4.52 5.99 -12.56
C ARG A 310 -4.55 6.60 -11.16
N LEU A 311 -3.51 6.39 -10.36
CA LEU A 311 -3.33 7.04 -9.06
C LEU A 311 -3.26 8.57 -9.22
N LEU A 312 -2.64 9.08 -10.28
CA LEU A 312 -2.66 10.52 -10.58
C LEU A 312 -4.08 11.04 -10.83
N ASN A 313 -4.92 10.30 -11.58
CA ASN A 313 -6.34 10.65 -11.71
C ASN A 313 -7.03 10.65 -10.33
N ASP A 314 -6.74 9.64 -9.49
CA ASP A 314 -7.35 9.53 -8.17
C ASP A 314 -6.96 10.69 -7.23
N ILE A 315 -5.74 11.20 -7.37
CA ILE A 315 -5.23 12.38 -6.65
C ILE A 315 -5.91 13.65 -7.15
N GLU A 316 -6.01 13.84 -8.47
CA GLU A 316 -6.58 15.05 -9.09
C GLU A 316 -8.08 15.21 -8.78
N ILE A 317 -8.85 14.12 -8.86
CA ILE A 317 -10.30 14.15 -8.60
C ILE A 317 -10.57 14.34 -7.10
N SER A 318 -9.71 13.78 -6.24
CA SER A 318 -9.72 14.01 -4.79
C SER A 318 -11.04 13.72 -4.05
N CYS A 319 -11.88 12.81 -4.57
CA CYS A 319 -13.08 12.32 -3.88
C CYS A 319 -12.84 10.98 -3.16
N VAL A 320 -13.74 10.62 -2.24
CA VAL A 320 -13.73 9.32 -1.57
C VAL A 320 -14.66 8.37 -2.31
N GLY A 321 -14.11 7.22 -2.72
CA GLY A 321 -14.83 6.19 -3.44
C GLY A 321 -14.71 6.33 -4.95
N TYR A 322 -15.30 5.36 -5.63
CA TYR A 322 -15.41 5.27 -7.08
C TYR A 322 -16.67 4.48 -7.42
N TYR A 323 -17.10 4.54 -8.67
CA TYR A 323 -18.21 3.79 -9.21
C TYR A 323 -17.70 2.61 -10.04
N ASP A 324 -18.07 1.39 -9.69
CA ASP A 324 -17.81 0.23 -10.54
C ASP A 324 -18.93 0.11 -11.58
N LEU A 325 -18.58 0.26 -12.85
CA LEU A 325 -19.57 0.24 -13.93
C LEU A 325 -20.26 -1.10 -14.06
N ASP A 326 -19.61 -2.23 -13.76
CA ASP A 326 -20.24 -3.55 -13.85
C ASP A 326 -21.27 -3.71 -12.72
N GLU A 327 -20.99 -3.17 -11.53
CA GLU A 327 -21.95 -3.17 -10.42
C GLU A 327 -23.17 -2.29 -10.71
N ILE A 328 -22.94 -1.08 -11.27
CA ILE A 328 -24.05 -0.20 -11.70
C ILE A 328 -24.89 -0.88 -12.77
N SER A 329 -24.25 -1.49 -13.77
CA SER A 329 -24.92 -2.22 -14.85
C SER A 329 -25.79 -3.35 -14.32
N SER A 330 -25.24 -4.13 -13.38
CA SER A 330 -25.97 -5.22 -12.73
C SER A 330 -27.18 -4.73 -11.93
N ARG A 331 -27.09 -3.57 -11.27
CA ARG A 331 -28.20 -2.97 -10.52
C ARG A 331 -29.29 -2.42 -11.43
N LEU A 332 -28.92 -1.87 -12.59
CA LEU A 332 -29.84 -1.30 -13.57
C LEU A 332 -30.39 -2.32 -14.57
N HIS A 333 -29.88 -3.56 -14.56
CA HIS A 333 -30.16 -4.57 -15.58
C HIS A 333 -29.81 -4.10 -17.01
N LEU A 334 -28.70 -3.37 -17.15
CA LEU A 334 -28.21 -2.83 -18.43
C LEU A 334 -26.84 -3.44 -18.81
N PRO A 335 -26.45 -3.40 -20.10
CA PRO A 335 -25.10 -3.79 -20.51
C PRO A 335 -24.02 -2.89 -19.90
N SER A 336 -22.84 -3.47 -19.62
CA SER A 336 -21.69 -2.71 -19.13
C SER A 336 -21.14 -1.76 -20.19
N ALA A 337 -21.15 -0.47 -19.87
CA ALA A 337 -20.58 0.56 -20.71
C ALA A 337 -19.03 0.49 -20.75
N ARG A 338 -18.45 1.08 -21.79
CA ARG A 338 -17.00 1.31 -21.82
C ARG A 338 -16.67 2.46 -20.87
N VAL A 339 -15.59 2.26 -20.11
CA VAL A 339 -15.15 3.22 -19.08
C VAL A 339 -14.76 4.55 -19.70
N GLU A 340 -14.09 4.53 -20.85
CA GLU A 340 -13.74 5.72 -21.64
C GLU A 340 -14.97 6.56 -21.96
N ASP A 341 -15.99 5.97 -22.58
CA ASP A 341 -17.20 6.65 -23.03
C ASP A 341 -17.92 7.34 -21.84
N VAL A 342 -17.99 6.68 -20.68
CA VAL A 342 -18.58 7.27 -19.46
C VAL A 342 -17.72 8.42 -18.92
N VAL A 343 -16.39 8.27 -18.91
CA VAL A 343 -15.47 9.33 -18.47
C VAL A 343 -15.56 10.55 -19.38
N GLU A 344 -15.64 10.35 -20.70
CA GLU A 344 -15.77 11.42 -21.70
C GLU A 344 -17.09 12.17 -21.51
N LYS A 345 -18.23 11.46 -21.45
CA LYS A 345 -19.54 12.07 -21.18
C LYS A 345 -19.57 12.86 -19.86
N LEU A 346 -18.96 12.32 -18.80
CA LEU A 346 -18.88 13.04 -17.52
C LEU A 346 -18.07 14.34 -17.61
N ARG A 347 -16.98 14.33 -18.38
CA ARG A 347 -16.17 15.53 -18.63
C ARG A 347 -16.90 16.55 -19.49
N GLU A 348 -17.65 16.10 -20.49
CA GLU A 348 -18.52 16.97 -21.31
C GLU A 348 -19.60 17.67 -20.46
N LEU A 349 -20.10 16.99 -19.42
CA LEU A 349 -21.01 17.55 -18.42
C LEU A 349 -20.34 18.45 -17.37
N GLY A 350 -19.02 18.64 -17.44
CA GLY A 350 -18.26 19.53 -16.55
C GLY A 350 -17.75 18.88 -15.26
N TYR A 351 -17.88 17.56 -15.09
CA TYR A 351 -17.37 16.85 -13.93
C TYR A 351 -15.91 16.40 -14.11
N ARG A 352 -15.17 16.33 -13.01
CA ARG A 352 -13.84 15.71 -13.01
C ARG A 352 -14.02 14.21 -13.01
N ALA A 353 -13.63 13.54 -14.08
CA ALA A 353 -13.74 12.08 -14.17
C ALA A 353 -12.46 11.42 -14.70
N GLY A 354 -12.21 10.18 -14.27
CA GLY A 354 -11.07 9.39 -14.72
C GLY A 354 -11.13 7.93 -14.29
N ARG A 355 -10.28 7.11 -14.90
CA ARG A 355 -10.06 5.72 -14.48
C ARG A 355 -9.38 5.68 -13.12
N THR A 356 -9.87 4.82 -12.23
CA THR A 356 -9.23 4.55 -10.94
C THR A 356 -8.30 3.33 -11.01
N HIS A 357 -7.28 3.26 -10.13
CA HIS A 357 -6.39 2.10 -10.07
C HIS A 357 -7.01 0.89 -9.35
N PHE A 358 -8.08 1.07 -8.57
CA PHE A 358 -8.69 0.03 -7.72
C PHE A 358 -9.39 -1.11 -8.47
N THR A 359 -9.92 -0.85 -9.66
CA THR A 359 -10.65 -1.82 -10.48
C THR A 359 -10.55 -1.43 -11.96
N PRO A 360 -10.48 -2.40 -12.91
CA PRO A 360 -10.48 -2.11 -14.34
C PRO A 360 -11.71 -1.35 -14.84
N LYS A 361 -12.85 -1.52 -14.16
CA LYS A 361 -14.17 -0.98 -14.50
C LYS A 361 -14.59 0.20 -13.63
N GLY A 362 -13.67 0.72 -12.81
CA GLY A 362 -13.96 1.84 -11.93
C GLY A 362 -13.81 3.19 -12.62
N VAL A 363 -14.81 4.04 -12.42
CA VAL A 363 -14.80 5.47 -12.72
C VAL A 363 -14.75 6.23 -11.42
N LYS A 364 -13.74 7.07 -11.25
CA LYS A 364 -13.72 8.06 -10.19
C LYS A 364 -14.23 9.38 -10.73
N THR A 365 -15.11 10.03 -9.97
CA THR A 365 -15.69 11.31 -10.37
C THR A 365 -16.23 12.09 -9.17
N ASP A 366 -16.39 13.40 -9.30
CA ASP A 366 -17.15 14.24 -8.37
C ASP A 366 -18.63 14.39 -8.77
N ALA A 367 -19.06 13.75 -9.84
CA ALA A 367 -20.47 13.64 -10.21
C ALA A 367 -21.25 12.76 -9.22
N PRO A 368 -22.53 13.08 -8.93
CA PRO A 368 -23.40 12.19 -8.18
C PRO A 368 -23.79 10.97 -9.00
N ALA A 369 -24.12 9.86 -8.33
CA ALA A 369 -24.49 8.60 -8.98
C ALA A 369 -25.69 8.74 -9.94
N SER A 370 -26.58 9.72 -9.72
CA SER A 370 -27.70 10.00 -10.61
C SER A 370 -27.28 10.35 -12.03
N GLU A 371 -26.15 11.04 -12.22
CA GLU A 371 -25.64 11.36 -13.56
C GLU A 371 -25.15 10.09 -14.28
N LEU A 372 -24.59 9.14 -13.54
CA LEU A 372 -24.14 7.87 -14.10
C LEU A 372 -25.34 7.06 -14.57
N VAL A 373 -26.42 7.01 -13.78
CA VAL A 373 -27.67 6.34 -14.19
C VAL A 373 -28.23 6.96 -15.48
N ARG A 374 -28.21 8.30 -15.61
CA ARG A 374 -28.64 9.00 -16.83
C ARG A 374 -27.79 8.62 -18.04
N ILE A 375 -26.47 8.59 -17.89
CA ILE A 375 -25.53 8.19 -18.96
C ILE A 375 -25.76 6.74 -19.41
N PHE A 376 -26.13 5.85 -18.50
CA PHE A 376 -26.43 4.44 -18.81
C PHE A 376 -27.81 4.27 -19.48
N SER A 377 -28.74 5.18 -19.21
CA SER A 377 -30.10 5.14 -19.75
C SER A 377 -30.26 5.92 -21.08
N SER A 378 -29.23 6.65 -21.49
CA SER A 378 -29.12 7.38 -22.77
C SER A 378 -28.47 6.52 -23.84
#